data_AF-A0A2A3ZTD2-F1
#
_entry.id   AF-A0A2A3ZTD2-F1
#
_cell.length_a   1.000
_cell.length_b   1.000
_cell.length_c   1.000
_cell.angle_alpha   90.00
_cell.angle_beta   90.00
_cell.angle_gamma   90.00
#
_symmetry.space_group_name_H-M   'P 1'
#
loop_
_entity.id
_entity.type
_entity.pdbx_description
1 polymer ?
#
loop_
_entity_poly.entity_id
_entity_poly.type
_entity_poly.pdbx_seq_one_letter_code
_entity_poly.pdbx_strand_id
1 'polypeptide(L)'
;MFYAPMAGYLIVAAVSVVLIVAVRKKAIGRNSAIGIRTRHTLASDAAWEAGQRAGVPYLFGMAVISIGHAVALLCVQFSRPRRPATY
;
A
#
# COMPACT_ATOMS: atom_id res chain seq x y z
N MET A 1 -10.93 -20.50 0.15
CA MET A 1 -9.62 -20.17 -0.44
C MET A 1 -9.29 -18.71 -0.13
N PHE A 2 -8.03 -18.35 0.09
CA PHE A 2 -7.65 -16.99 0.53
C PHE A 2 -7.36 -15.99 -0.61
N TYR A 3 -7.84 -16.25 -1.83
CA TYR A 3 -7.50 -15.43 -2.99
C TYR A 3 -7.94 -13.97 -2.87
N ALA A 4 -9.18 -13.72 -2.44
CA ALA A 4 -9.70 -12.36 -2.29
C ALA A 4 -8.90 -11.49 -1.30
N PRO A 5 -8.66 -11.91 -0.04
CA PRO A 5 -7.84 -11.11 0.87
C PRO A 5 -6.39 -10.98 0.42
N MET A 6 -5.81 -12.03 -0.19
CA MET A 6 -4.45 -11.98 -0.73
C MET A 6 -4.33 -10.94 -1.86
N ALA A 7 -5.29 -10.91 -2.78
CA ALA A 7 -5.37 -9.89 -3.82
C ALA A 7 -5.52 -8.48 -3.22
N GLY A 8 -6.35 -8.31 -2.19
CA GLY A 8 -6.50 -7.05 -1.47
C GLY A 8 -5.18 -6.51 -0.92
N TYR A 9 -4.39 -7.35 -0.23
CA TYR A 9 -3.08 -6.95 0.27
C TYR A 9 -2.09 -6.60 -0.85
N LEU A 10 -2.08 -7.35 -1.95
CA LEU A 10 -1.24 -7.03 -3.11
C LEU A 10 -1.62 -5.70 -3.76
N ILE A 11 -2.92 -5.37 -3.82
CA ILE A 11 -3.39 -4.06 -4.30
C ILE A 11 -2.90 -2.95 -3.37
N VAL A 12 -3.03 -3.09 -2.05
CA VAL A 12 -2.54 -2.10 -1.09
C VAL A 12 -1.02 -1.90 -1.24
N ALA A 13 -0.25 -2.98 -1.40
CA ALA A 13 1.18 -2.89 -1.65
C ALA A 13 1.49 -2.14 -2.96
N ALA A 14 0.80 -2.48 -4.04
CA ALA A 14 0.97 -1.85 -5.35
C ALA A 14 0.66 -0.35 -5.29
N VAL A 15 -0.48 0.04 -4.70
CA VAL A 15 -0.88 1.44 -4.52
C VAL A 15 0.17 2.19 -3.69
N SER A 16 0.66 1.59 -2.61
CA SER A 16 1.68 2.21 -1.76
C SER A 16 2.97 2.50 -2.54
N VAL A 17 3.44 1.55 -3.35
CA VAL A 17 4.62 1.72 -4.21
C VAL A 17 4.39 2.79 -5.27
N VAL A 18 3.22 2.80 -5.92
CA VAL A 18 2.86 3.81 -6.92
C VAL A 18 2.87 5.21 -6.29
N LEU A 19 2.32 5.36 -5.09
CA LEU A 19 2.32 6.64 -4.37
C LEU A 19 3.74 7.09 -3.99
N ILE A 20 4.61 6.17 -3.53
CA ILE A 20 6.03 6.49 -3.27
C ILE A 20 6.70 7.05 -4.53
N VAL A 21 6.49 6.39 -5.68
CA VAL A 21 7.04 6.83 -6.96
C VAL A 21 6.47 8.19 -7.38
N ALA A 22 5.16 8.40 -7.21
CA ALA A 22 4.50 9.66 -7.52
C ALA A 22 5.03 10.83 -6.67
N VAL A 23 5.26 10.60 -5.37
CA VAL A 23 5.88 11.60 -4.48
C VAL A 23 7.31 11.91 -4.93
N ARG A 24 8.12 10.89 -5.23
CA ARG A 24 9.52 11.07 -5.70
C ARG A 24 9.61 11.84 -7.01
N LYS A 25 8.65 11.60 -7.92
CA LYS A 25 8.54 12.29 -9.21
C LYS A 25 7.87 13.67 -9.12
N LYS A 26 7.47 14.12 -7.92
CA LYS A 26 6.67 15.33 -7.70
C LYS A 26 5.40 15.38 -8.56
N ALA A 27 4.82 14.22 -8.86
CA ALA A 27 3.63 14.09 -9.71
C ALA A 27 2.32 14.42 -8.98
N ILE A 28 2.40 14.63 -7.66
CA ILE A 28 1.26 14.97 -6.81
C ILE A 28 1.29 16.47 -6.56
N GLY A 29 0.51 17.25 -7.31
CA GLY A 29 0.40 18.69 -7.13
C GLY A 29 -0.47 19.10 -5.94
N ARG A 30 -0.29 20.33 -5.43
CA ARG A 30 -0.99 20.88 -4.24
C ARG A 30 -2.53 20.90 -4.33
N ASN A 31 -3.08 20.85 -5.55
CA ASN A 31 -4.52 20.77 -5.83
C ASN A 31 -4.97 19.42 -6.42
N SER A 32 -4.17 18.37 -6.26
CA SER A 32 -4.56 17.02 -6.68
C SER A 32 -5.68 16.46 -5.80
N ALA A 33 -6.49 15.56 -6.37
CA ALA A 33 -7.44 14.75 -5.60
C ALA A 33 -6.74 13.80 -4.62
N ILE A 34 -5.44 13.56 -4.80
CA ILE A 34 -4.64 12.57 -4.06
C ILE A 34 -3.54 13.30 -3.27
N GLY A 35 -3.35 12.95 -1.99
CA GLY A 35 -2.28 13.46 -1.13
C GLY A 35 -2.72 13.76 0.31
N ILE A 36 -1.75 14.04 1.19
CA ILE A 36 -2.02 14.46 2.57
C ILE A 36 -2.49 15.92 2.58
N ARG A 37 -3.80 16.14 2.68
CA ARG A 37 -4.44 17.46 2.62
C ARG A 37 -4.80 17.96 4.01
N THR A 38 -3.96 18.83 4.55
CA THR A 38 -4.17 19.50 5.84
C THR A 38 -3.99 21.01 5.65
N ARG A 39 -4.42 21.81 6.62
CA ARG A 39 -4.16 23.27 6.60
C ARG A 39 -2.67 23.60 6.40
N HIS A 40 -1.79 22.77 6.96
CA HIS A 40 -0.34 22.99 6.90
C HIS A 40 0.23 22.61 5.54
N THR A 41 -0.17 21.46 4.97
CA THR A 41 0.34 21.01 3.67
C THR A 41 -0.19 21.84 2.49
N LEU A 42 -1.33 22.53 2.64
CA LEU A 42 -1.88 23.41 1.61
C LEU A 42 -1.33 24.85 1.66
N ALA A 43 -0.59 25.22 2.70
CA ALA A 43 -0.11 26.59 2.90
C ALA A 43 0.87 27.07 1.81
N SER A 44 1.71 26.18 1.26
CA SER A 44 2.66 26.48 0.19
C SER A 44 3.06 25.21 -0.57
N ASP A 45 3.65 25.34 -1.76
CA ASP A 45 4.14 24.18 -2.52
C ASP A 45 5.29 23.47 -1.78
N ALA A 46 6.13 24.23 -1.06
CA ALA A 46 7.18 23.66 -0.22
C ALA A 46 6.59 22.84 0.95
N ALA A 47 5.53 23.35 1.61
CA ALA A 47 4.84 22.64 2.67
C ALA A 47 4.11 21.39 2.15
N TRP A 48 3.58 21.47 0.93
CA TRP A 48 2.97 20.34 0.24
C TRP A 48 4.00 19.23 0.00
N GLU A 49 5.11 19.55 -0.65
CA GLU A 49 6.19 18.59 -0.94
C GLU A 49 6.76 17.97 0.34
N ALA A 50 6.98 18.80 1.38
CA ALA A 50 7.47 18.33 2.67
C ALA A 50 6.50 17.34 3.32
N GLY A 51 5.20 17.63 3.29
CA GLY A 51 4.15 16.74 3.80
C GLY A 51 4.09 15.41 3.06
N GLN A 52 4.10 15.43 1.72
CA GLN A 52 4.06 14.20 0.94
C GLN A 52 5.33 13.34 1.17
N ARG A 53 6.50 13.99 1.27
CA ARG A 53 7.78 13.31 1.57
C ARG A 53 7.78 12.71 2.97
N ALA A 54 7.20 13.39 3.96
CA ALA A 54 7.06 12.87 5.33
C ALA A 54 6.13 11.65 5.40
N GLY A 55 5.20 11.48 4.44
CA GLY A 55 4.35 10.31 4.32
C GLY A 55 5.05 9.06 3.75
N VAL A 56 6.18 9.21 3.05
CA VAL A 56 6.86 8.11 2.34
C VAL A 56 7.24 6.93 3.26
N PRO A 57 7.81 7.11 4.47
CA PRO A 57 8.14 6.00 5.36
C PRO A 57 6.92 5.13 5.72
N TYR A 58 5.75 5.75 5.89
CA TYR A 58 4.51 5.03 6.17
C TYR A 58 4.04 4.20 4.98
N LEU A 59 4.19 4.72 3.75
CA LEU A 59 3.89 3.95 2.54
C LEU A 59 4.82 2.74 2.39
N PHE A 60 6.10 2.86 2.75
CA PHE A 60 7.01 1.71 2.82
C PHE A 60 6.55 0.67 3.84
N GLY A 61 6.20 1.12 5.05
CA GLY A 61 5.66 0.24 6.08
C GLY A 61 4.40 -0.51 5.61
N MET A 62 3.47 0.21 4.99
CA MET A 62 2.25 -0.36 4.41
C MET A 62 2.55 -1.42 3.34
N ALA A 63 3.50 -1.15 2.44
CA ALA A 63 3.90 -2.11 1.42
C ALA A 63 4.49 -3.39 2.03
N VAL A 64 5.41 -3.25 2.99
CA VAL A 64 6.06 -4.38 3.67
C VAL A 64 5.04 -5.23 4.43
N ILE A 65 4.18 -4.59 5.23
CA ILE A 65 3.15 -5.28 6.02
C ILE A 65 2.18 -6.01 5.10
N SER A 66 1.73 -5.36 4.02
CA SER A 66 0.77 -5.95 3.09
C SER A 66 1.36 -7.15 2.35
N ILE A 67 2.61 -7.05 1.87
CA ILE A 67 3.31 -8.18 1.25
C ILE A 67 3.45 -9.33 2.26
N GLY A 68 3.84 -9.05 3.51
CA GLY A 68 3.93 -10.06 4.55
C GLY A 68 2.62 -10.82 4.78
N HIS A 69 1.49 -10.11 4.81
CA HIS A 69 0.17 -10.74 4.95
C HIS A 69 -0.20 -11.57 3.71
N ALA A 70 0.08 -11.09 2.50
CA ALA A 70 -0.17 -11.85 1.28
C ALA A 70 0.62 -13.17 1.26
N VAL A 71 1.90 -13.13 1.64
CA VAL A 71 2.76 -14.32 1.76
C VAL A 71 2.25 -15.27 2.84
N ALA A 72 1.86 -14.77 4.01
CA ALA A 72 1.31 -15.60 5.08
C ALA A 72 0.04 -16.34 4.61
N LEU A 73 -0.89 -15.66 3.93
CA LEU A 73 -2.09 -16.27 3.37
C LEU A 73 -1.76 -17.33 2.30
N LEU A 74 -0.75 -17.08 1.48
CA LEU A 74 -0.26 -18.05 0.49
C LEU A 74 0.26 -19.33 1.17
N CYS A 75 1.08 -19.19 2.22
CA CYS A 75 1.57 -20.31 3.01
C CYS A 75 0.39 -21.13 3.59
N VAL A 76 -0.58 -20.47 4.23
CA VAL A 76 -1.76 -21.16 4.79
C VAL A 76 -2.57 -21.86 3.69
N GLN A 77 -2.67 -21.28 2.49
CA GLN A 77 -3.37 -21.90 1.37
C GLN A 77 -2.71 -23.20 0.91
N PHE A 78 -1.38 -23.29 0.96
CA PHE A 78 -0.63 -24.51 0.62
C PHE A 78 -0.54 -25.52 1.76
N SER A 79 -0.59 -25.07 3.03
CA SER A 79 -0.56 -25.96 4.19
C SER A 79 -1.88 -26.70 4.46
N ARG A 80 -2.96 -26.38 3.74
CA ARG A 80 -4.25 -27.07 3.91
C ARG A 80 -4.17 -28.52 3.41
N PRO A 81 -4.42 -29.53 4.27
CA PRO A 81 -4.46 -30.92 3.83
C PRO A 81 -5.54 -31.12 2.76
N ARG A 82 -5.23 -31.85 1.68
CA ARG A 82 -6.28 -32.39 0.82
C ARG A 82 -7.09 -33.37 1.67
N ARG A 83 -8.39 -33.11 1.86
CA ARG A 83 -9.25 -34.11 2.50
C ARG A 83 -9.18 -35.39 1.65
N PRO A 84 -8.94 -36.57 2.26
CA PRO A 84 -9.04 -37.82 1.52
C PRO A 84 -10.47 -37.95 0.98
N ALA A 85 -10.60 -38.45 -0.25
CA ALA A 85 -11.91 -38.75 -0.83
C ALA A 85 -12.57 -39.84 0.03
N THR A 86 -13.64 -39.49 0.73
CA THR A 86 -14.57 -40.47 1.28
C THR A 86 -15.29 -41.11 0.11
N TYR A 87 -14.93 -42.37 -0.16
CA TYR A 87 -15.67 -43.29 -1.03
C TYR A 87 -16.92 -43.81 -0.32
#